data_AF-A0A6I1KAF4-F1
#
_entry.id   AF-A0A6I1KAF4-F1
#
_cell.length_a   1.000
_cell.length_b   1.000
_cell.length_c   1.000
_cell.angle_alpha   90.00
_cell.angle_beta   90.00
_cell.angle_gamma   90.00
#
_symmetry.space_group_name_H-M   'P 1'
#
loop_
_entity.id
_entity.type
_entity.pdbx_description
1 polymer ?
#
loop_
_entity_poly.entity_id
_entity_poly.type
_entity_poly.pdbx_seq_one_letter_code
_entity_poly.pdbx_strand_id
1 'polypeptide(L)'
;MNALTFKTVWRSENDLWTKDGEKITDERKLQTIRQVLDKTGPILVELWFYRGSRSPERKVIDDYDDFIEYLQQNAKAGDAIHVWDLDPLLRNDNVLVHGKCPAEDGTVPQKGAY
;
A
#
# COMPACT_ATOMS: atom_id res chain seq x y z
N MET A 1 -11.78 19.42 -4.22
CA MET A 1 -10.47 18.74 -4.25
C MET A 1 -10.02 18.67 -5.71
N ASN A 2 -8.78 19.02 -6.01
CA ASN A 2 -8.25 18.81 -7.36
C ASN A 2 -8.15 17.31 -7.61
N ALA A 3 -8.46 16.87 -8.84
CA ALA A 3 -8.29 15.48 -9.22
C ALA A 3 -6.81 15.09 -9.08
N LEU A 4 -6.55 13.94 -8.45
CA LEU A 4 -5.20 13.41 -8.32
C LEU A 4 -4.68 13.03 -9.71
N THR A 5 -3.54 13.59 -10.11
CA THR A 5 -2.91 13.37 -11.43
C THR A 5 -1.46 12.95 -11.27
N PHE A 6 -0.97 12.10 -12.17
CA PHE A 6 0.37 11.55 -12.12
C PHE A 6 1.22 12.01 -13.30
N LYS A 7 2.52 12.21 -13.06
CA LYS A 7 3.47 12.57 -14.12
C LYS A 7 3.59 11.41 -15.11
N THR A 8 3.38 11.70 -16.39
CA THR A 8 3.72 10.75 -17.46
C THR A 8 5.23 10.80 -17.72
N VAL A 9 5.90 9.66 -17.60
CA VAL A 9 7.33 9.53 -17.95
C VAL A 9 7.50 8.77 -19.26
N TRP A 10 6.74 7.70 -19.45
CA TRP A 10 6.73 6.91 -20.68
C TRP A 10 5.29 6.61 -21.09
N ARG A 11 5.03 6.60 -22.40
CA ARG A 11 3.76 6.22 -22.99
C ARG A 11 4.03 5.47 -24.30
N SER A 12 3.74 4.17 -24.30
CA SER A 12 3.88 3.30 -25.47
C SER A 12 2.52 3.14 -26.17
N GLU A 13 2.44 3.41 -27.47
CA GLU A 13 1.20 3.22 -28.26
C GLU A 13 0.74 1.77 -28.26
N ASN A 14 1.68 0.82 -28.20
CA ASN A 14 1.38 -0.63 -28.14
C ASN A 14 0.67 -1.06 -26.85
N ASP A 15 0.68 -0.22 -25.81
CA ASP A 15 0.09 -0.55 -24.50
C ASP A 15 -1.36 -0.04 -24.38
N LEU A 16 -1.99 0.33 -25.51
CA LEU A 16 -3.44 0.59 -25.65
C LEU A 16 -4.02 1.57 -24.61
N TRP A 17 -3.31 2.68 -24.38
CA TRP A 17 -3.72 3.71 -23.42
C TRP A 17 -5.14 4.22 -23.70
N THR A 18 -6.03 4.05 -22.73
CA THR A 18 -7.44 4.43 -22.83
C THR A 18 -7.86 5.39 -21.72
N LYS A 19 -8.93 6.15 -21.95
CA LYS A 19 -9.59 6.96 -20.93
C LYS A 19 -10.54 6.14 -20.04
N ASP A 20 -10.97 4.98 -20.51
CA ASP A 20 -11.99 4.15 -19.88
C ASP A 20 -11.40 3.01 -19.03
N GLY A 21 -10.08 2.96 -18.89
CA GLY A 21 -9.38 2.00 -18.04
C GLY A 21 -9.62 2.25 -16.55
N GLU A 22 -9.35 1.22 -15.74
CA GLU A 22 -9.44 1.30 -14.28
C GLU A 22 -8.44 2.30 -13.70
N LYS A 23 -8.88 3.10 -12.70
CA LYS A 23 -8.02 4.11 -12.07
C LYS A 23 -8.05 3.93 -10.57
N ILE A 24 -6.89 3.98 -9.92
CA ILE A 24 -6.86 4.02 -8.45
C ILE A 24 -7.55 5.28 -7.89
N THR A 25 -7.64 6.34 -8.70
CA THR A 25 -8.29 7.61 -8.38
C THR A 25 -9.80 7.62 -8.56
N ASP A 26 -10.40 6.49 -8.96
CA ASP A 26 -11.86 6.36 -8.99
C ASP A 26 -12.43 6.60 -7.59
N GLU A 27 -13.40 7.50 -7.46
CA GLU A 27 -13.93 7.97 -6.17
C GLU A 27 -14.39 6.82 -5.26
N ARG A 28 -15.00 5.79 -5.85
CA ARG A 28 -15.45 4.60 -5.11
C ARG A 28 -14.27 3.86 -4.48
N LYS A 29 -13.15 3.70 -5.20
CA LYS A 29 -11.96 3.02 -4.68
C LYS A 29 -11.31 3.86 -3.57
N LEU A 30 -11.19 5.17 -3.77
CA LEU A 30 -10.67 6.08 -2.75
C LEU A 30 -11.54 6.09 -1.48
N GLN A 31 -12.87 6.08 -1.63
CA GLN A 31 -13.80 5.97 -0.50
C GLN A 31 -13.65 4.64 0.24
N THR A 32 -13.49 3.52 -0.48
CA THR A 32 -13.22 2.22 0.15
C THR A 32 -11.92 2.24 0.96
N ILE A 33 -10.84 2.78 0.38
CA ILE A 33 -9.54 2.88 1.06
C ILE A 33 -9.66 3.72 2.33
N ARG A 34 -10.31 4.89 2.23
CA ARG A 34 -10.57 5.76 3.38
C ARG A 34 -11.36 5.05 4.48
N GLN A 35 -12.40 4.31 4.11
CA GLN A 35 -13.21 3.57 5.08
C GLN A 35 -12.43 2.47 5.80
N VAL A 36 -11.53 1.77 5.11
CA VAL A 36 -10.67 0.74 5.72
C VAL A 36 -9.69 1.40 6.71
N LEU A 37 -9.02 2.47 6.31
CA LEU A 37 -8.09 3.20 7.16
C LEU A 37 -8.78 3.79 8.40
N ASP A 38 -9.98 4.35 8.24
CA ASP A 38 -10.73 4.98 9.34
C ASP A 38 -11.31 3.95 10.34
N LYS A 39 -11.65 2.73 9.89
CA LYS A 39 -12.49 1.79 10.68
C LYS A 39 -11.81 0.48 11.03
N THR A 40 -10.97 -0.02 10.15
CA THR A 40 -10.39 -1.35 10.26
C THR A 40 -8.94 -1.26 10.72
N GLY A 41 -8.14 -0.47 10.01
CA GLY A 41 -6.73 -0.31 10.33
C GLY A 41 -5.86 -0.11 9.09
N PRO A 42 -4.56 -0.42 9.18
CA PRO A 42 -3.61 -0.11 8.12
C PRO A 42 -3.86 -0.93 6.85
N ILE A 43 -3.43 -0.38 5.72
CA ILE A 43 -3.41 -1.05 4.42
C ILE A 43 -1.97 -1.34 3.99
N LEU A 44 -1.81 -2.36 3.16
CA LEU A 44 -0.59 -2.57 2.39
C LEU A 44 -0.82 -2.07 0.96
N VAL A 45 -0.03 -1.09 0.55
CA VAL A 45 0.04 -0.63 -0.83
C VAL A 45 1.20 -1.34 -1.53
N GLU A 46 0.92 -1.93 -2.69
CA GLU A 46 1.92 -2.50 -3.59
C GLU A 46 1.92 -1.71 -4.90
N LEU A 47 3.04 -1.03 -5.18
CA LEU A 47 3.25 -0.17 -6.33
C LEU A 47 4.11 -0.88 -7.39
N TRP A 48 3.53 -1.12 -8.55
CA TRP A 48 4.19 -1.71 -9.72
C TRP A 48 4.59 -0.63 -10.72
N PHE A 49 5.89 -0.58 -11.02
CA PHE A 49 6.47 0.46 -11.87
C PHE A 49 6.33 0.12 -13.35
N TYR A 50 5.49 0.87 -14.05
CA TYR A 50 5.28 0.70 -15.47
C TYR A 50 6.58 0.96 -16.24
N ARG A 51 7.03 -0.06 -16.97
CA ARG A 51 8.35 -0.10 -17.66
C ARG A 51 9.54 0.19 -16.72
N GLY A 52 9.39 -0.01 -15.41
CA GLY A 52 10.43 0.31 -14.42
C GLY A 52 11.58 -0.70 -14.31
N SER A 53 11.42 -1.90 -14.90
CA SER A 53 12.40 -3.00 -14.85
C SER A 53 12.92 -3.30 -13.43
N ARG A 54 12.03 -3.25 -12.45
CA ARG A 54 12.33 -3.49 -11.02
C ARG A 54 11.15 -4.15 -10.32
N SER A 55 11.40 -4.73 -9.15
CA SER A 55 10.34 -5.29 -8.30
C SER A 55 9.36 -4.22 -7.82
N PRO A 56 8.10 -4.60 -7.51
CA PRO A 56 7.16 -3.67 -6.90
C PRO A 56 7.66 -3.21 -5.53
N GLU A 57 7.24 -2.01 -5.15
CA GLU A 57 7.48 -1.45 -3.83
C GLU A 57 6.28 -1.74 -2.94
N ARG A 58 6.52 -2.01 -1.67
CA ARG A 58 5.48 -2.30 -0.68
C ARG A 58 5.58 -1.32 0.46
N LYS A 59 4.47 -0.68 0.80
CA LYS A 59 4.37 0.29 1.88
C LYS A 59 3.12 0.02 2.71
N VAL A 60 3.30 -0.08 4.03
CA VAL A 60 2.18 -0.07 4.98
C VAL A 60 1.83 1.39 5.27
N ILE A 61 0.55 1.71 5.23
CA ILE A 61 -0.01 3.04 5.45
C ILE A 61 -1.19 2.92 6.41
N ASP A 62 -1.24 3.79 7.41
CA ASP A 62 -2.24 3.82 8.48
C ASP A 62 -3.15 5.07 8.44
N ASP A 63 -2.82 6.07 7.61
CA ASP A 63 -3.61 7.28 7.41
C ASP A 63 -3.94 7.55 5.93
N TYR A 64 -5.10 8.17 5.68
CA TYR A 64 -5.57 8.43 4.32
C TYR A 64 -4.80 9.57 3.64
N ASP A 65 -4.43 10.61 4.36
CA ASP A 65 -3.65 11.72 3.80
C ASP A 65 -2.23 11.24 3.45
N ASP A 66 -1.64 10.37 4.29
CA ASP A 66 -0.37 9.68 3.99
C ASP A 66 -0.46 8.80 2.74
N PHE A 67 -1.60 8.15 2.50
CA PHE A 67 -1.84 7.40 1.26
C PHE A 67 -1.82 8.30 0.03
N ILE A 68 -2.49 9.46 0.10
CA ILE A 68 -2.51 10.42 -1.00
C ILE A 68 -1.11 11.01 -1.23
N GLU A 69 -0.40 11.37 -0.17
CA GLU A 69 0.97 11.87 -0.25
C GLU A 69 1.91 10.83 -0.86
N TYR A 70 1.83 9.57 -0.42
CA TYR A 70 2.62 8.48 -0.97
C TYR A 70 2.44 8.34 -2.49
N LEU A 71 1.18 8.36 -2.96
CA LEU A 71 0.89 8.30 -4.39
C LEU A 71 1.43 9.50 -5.16
N GLN A 72 1.31 10.71 -4.61
CA GLN A 72 1.82 11.93 -5.27
C GLN A 72 3.34 11.94 -5.42
N GLN A 73 4.06 11.43 -4.42
CA GLN A 73 5.51 11.44 -4.41
C GLN A 73 6.13 10.30 -5.22
N ASN A 74 5.49 9.12 -5.24
CA ASN A 74 6.14 7.90 -5.72
C ASN A 74 5.54 7.34 -7.02
N ALA A 75 4.25 7.57 -7.29
CA ALA A 75 3.57 6.99 -8.45
C ALA A 75 3.68 7.86 -9.71
N LYS A 76 3.73 7.19 -10.86
CA LYS A 76 3.74 7.79 -12.20
C LYS A 76 2.55 7.29 -13.01
N ALA A 77 2.19 8.04 -14.05
CA ALA A 77 1.12 7.59 -14.95
C ALA A 77 1.51 6.27 -15.61
N GLY A 78 0.62 5.27 -15.53
CA GLY A 78 0.83 3.91 -16.02
C GLY A 78 1.18 2.90 -14.93
N ASP A 79 1.70 3.34 -13.78
CA ASP A 79 1.99 2.44 -12.66
C ASP A 79 0.72 1.75 -12.16
N ALA A 80 0.84 0.49 -11.73
CA ALA A 80 -0.29 -0.25 -11.16
C ALA A 80 -0.20 -0.24 -9.62
N ILE A 81 -1.35 -0.05 -8.98
CA ILE A 81 -1.47 0.00 -7.52
C ILE A 81 -2.39 -1.13 -7.08
N HIS A 82 -1.89 -1.99 -6.20
CA HIS A 82 -2.74 -2.91 -5.43
C HIS A 82 -2.81 -2.44 -3.99
N VAL A 83 -3.99 -2.56 -3.38
CA VAL A 83 -4.21 -2.20 -1.99
C VAL A 83 -4.86 -3.37 -1.28
N TRP A 84 -4.28 -3.77 -0.15
CA TRP A 84 -4.77 -4.85 0.69
C TRP A 84 -5.11 -4.32 2.08
N ASP A 85 -6.27 -4.70 2.60
CA ASP A 85 -6.58 -4.56 4.02
C ASP A 85 -5.70 -5.53 4.82
N LEU A 86 -4.92 -5.01 5.77
CA LEU A 86 -4.01 -5.82 6.56
C LEU A 86 -4.69 -6.52 7.74
N ASP A 87 -5.80 -6.03 8.25
CA ASP A 87 -6.47 -6.64 9.42
C ASP A 87 -6.77 -8.13 9.23
N PRO A 88 -7.41 -8.58 8.13
CA PRO A 88 -7.64 -10.00 7.92
C PRO A 88 -6.35 -10.80 7.66
N LEU A 89 -5.23 -10.14 7.35
CA LEU A 89 -3.95 -10.77 7.03
C LEU A 89 -3.05 -10.92 8.27
N LEU A 90 -3.11 -9.97 9.22
CA LEU A 90 -2.27 -9.93 10.42
C LEU A 90 -2.85 -10.77 11.57
N ARG A 91 -3.14 -12.03 11.27
CA ARG A 91 -3.63 -13.00 12.26
C ARG A 91 -2.51 -13.93 12.71
N ASN A 92 -2.62 -14.46 13.93
CA ASN A 92 -1.60 -15.35 14.53
C ASN A 92 -1.33 -16.62 13.71
N ASP A 93 -2.33 -17.13 12.98
CA ASP A 93 -2.20 -18.28 12.07
C ASP A 93 -1.34 -17.97 10.83
N ASN A 94 -1.20 -16.68 10.47
CA ASN A 94 -0.37 -16.22 9.35
C ASN A 94 1.05 -15.81 9.77
N VAL A 95 1.39 -15.87 11.07
CA VAL A 95 2.72 -15.51 11.56
C VAL A 95 3.74 -16.57 11.14
N LEU A 96 4.74 -16.16 10.36
CA LEU A 96 5.80 -17.06 9.90
C LEU A 96 6.73 -17.48 11.05
N VAL A 97 7.17 -16.53 11.87
CA VAL A 97 8.02 -16.74 13.04
C VAL A 97 7.65 -15.69 14.10
N HIS A 98 7.66 -16.08 15.37
CA HIS A 98 7.47 -15.17 16.50
C HIS A 98 8.64 -15.33 17.50
N GLY A 99 8.95 -14.27 18.23
CA GLY A 99 10.00 -14.28 19.24
C GLY A 99 10.02 -12.98 20.04
N LYS A 100 10.68 -13.00 21.19
CA LYS A 100 10.95 -11.79 22.00
C LYS A 100 12.42 -11.46 21.89
N CYS A 101 12.74 -10.17 21.87
CA CYS A 101 14.13 -9.72 21.94
C CYS A 101 14.71 -10.06 23.32
N PRO A 102 15.85 -10.77 23.39
CA PRO A 102 16.47 -11.11 24.67
C PRO A 102 17.12 -9.89 25.33
N ALA A 103 17.20 -9.91 26.67
CA ALA A 103 18.06 -9.02 27.43
C ALA A 103 19.55 -9.38 27.26
N GLU A 104 20.44 -8.59 27.86
CA GLU A 104 21.90 -8.80 27.78
C GLU A 104 22.35 -10.18 28.30
N ASP A 105 21.59 -10.76 29.24
CA ASP A 105 21.83 -12.09 29.81
C ASP A 105 21.16 -13.24 29.01
N GLY A 106 20.52 -12.92 27.88
CA GLY A 106 19.83 -13.88 27.03
C GLY A 106 18.39 -14.22 27.46
N THR A 107 17.88 -13.63 28.55
CA THR A 107 16.53 -13.94 29.05
C THR A 107 15.43 -13.15 28.29
N VAL A 108 14.22 -13.71 28.26
CA VAL A 108 13.01 -13.05 27.73
C VAL A 108 11.86 -13.16 28.73
N PRO A 109 10.96 -12.15 28.82
CA PRO A 109 9.81 -12.24 29.71
C PRO A 109 8.80 -13.27 29.15
N GLN A 110 8.16 -14.07 30.01
CA GLN A 110 7.12 -15.02 29.54
C GLN A 110 5.78 -14.35 29.22
N LYS A 111 5.50 -13.17 29.80
CA LYS A 111 4.26 -12.38 29.61
C LYS A 111 4.60 -10.91 29.36
N GLY A 112 3.60 -10.09 29.04
CA GLY A 112 3.74 -8.64 28.83
C GLY A 112 2.38 -8.00 28.58
N ALA A 113 2.31 -6.67 28.66
CA ALA A 113 1.11 -5.89 28.38
C ALA A 113 1.11 -5.40 26.92
N TYR A 114 0.82 -6.31 26.00
CA TYR A 114 0.63 -6.06 24.57
C TYR A 114 -0.36 -7.09 24.01
#